data_AF-A0A817HLM1-F1
#
_entry.id   AF-A0A817HLM1-F1
#
_cell.length_a   1.000
_cell.length_b   1.000
_cell.length_c   1.000
_cell.angle_alpha   90.00
_cell.angle_beta   90.00
_cell.angle_gamma   90.00
#
_symmetry.space_group_name_H-M   'P 1'
#
loop_
_entity.id
_entity.type
_entity.pdbx_description
1 polymer ?
#
loop_
_entity_poly.entity_id
_entity_poly.type
_entity_poly.pdbx_seq_one_letter_code
_entity_poly.pdbx_strand_id
1 'polypeptide(L)'
;MIPRPASIRQVAPIILFCLFISVFIILISLESSQYFKFSLCHFLNFSSKPKTFYKILNNTEDEKTSVDCNSIWCLDMANRLDSEQYLPESPFLLAAPINSTRLHRLPYRYSQWKSSPSLARLFTPCEHNLAMRLLMIIERICRKDNITFMLIYGSLLGSYRHHDVIPWDDDIDIMIPIEEHTHFIDIIKQMNKTLVQHDALSNGKGEPRYYKVFFKNTSPAGRYSWNFPFIDIFFYATNETHLWETDYSSTITKKENVFPLVMRPFGELWLPTPRKPQEIFKFDPFDDCKGHTWNHRNEIRQKEISVKCNDLKHIYPFVERQNQSDAIEILRTHDTIIHTVFYN
;
A
#
# COMPACT_ATOMS: atom_id res chain seq x y z
N MET A 1 62.44 -6.17 -45.62
CA MET A 1 61.08 -6.74 -45.72
C MET A 1 60.13 -5.82 -44.98
N ILE A 2 59.27 -5.12 -45.71
CA ILE A 2 58.23 -4.24 -45.15
C ILE A 2 56.99 -5.12 -44.88
N PRO A 3 56.37 -5.10 -43.69
CA PRO A 3 55.17 -5.91 -43.46
C PRO A 3 54.00 -5.34 -44.26
N ARG A 4 53.26 -6.21 -44.96
CA ARG A 4 52.03 -5.85 -45.67
C ARG A 4 50.97 -5.37 -44.67
N PRO A 5 50.18 -4.33 -44.98
CA PRO A 5 49.09 -3.90 -44.11
C PRO A 5 48.02 -4.99 -44.07
N ALA A 6 47.54 -5.29 -42.86
CA ALA A 6 46.44 -6.22 -42.64
C ALA A 6 45.23 -5.81 -43.49
N SER A 7 44.66 -6.77 -44.22
CA SER A 7 43.56 -6.50 -45.14
C SER A 7 42.34 -6.00 -44.36
N ILE A 8 41.78 -4.87 -44.81
CA ILE A 8 40.58 -4.20 -44.29
C ILE A 8 39.36 -5.17 -44.15
N ARG A 9 39.38 -6.33 -44.82
CA ARG A 9 38.31 -7.34 -44.78
C ARG A 9 38.14 -8.06 -43.43
N GLN A 10 39.15 -8.13 -42.56
CA GLN A 10 39.00 -8.80 -41.25
C GLN A 10 38.51 -7.88 -40.13
N VAL A 11 38.56 -6.56 -40.34
CA VAL A 11 38.17 -5.57 -39.31
C VAL A 11 36.68 -5.21 -39.42
N ALA A 12 36.11 -5.26 -40.63
CA ALA A 12 34.70 -4.93 -40.89
C ALA A 12 33.67 -5.71 -40.06
N PRO A 13 33.74 -7.06 -39.91
CA PRO A 13 32.75 -7.80 -39.11
C PRO A 13 32.85 -7.51 -37.61
N ILE A 14 34.06 -7.22 -37.11
CA ILE A 14 34.29 -6.84 -35.70
C ILE A 14 33.70 -5.45 -35.42
N ILE A 15 33.94 -4.49 -36.34
CA ILE A 15 33.35 -3.15 -36.24
C ILE A 15 31.81 -3.22 -36.30
N LEU A 16 31.25 -4.04 -37.20
CA LEU A 16 29.80 -4.20 -37.33
C LEU A 16 29.18 -4.85 -36.08
N PHE A 17 29.85 -5.82 -35.48
CA PHE A 17 29.43 -6.48 -34.23
C PHE A 17 29.51 -5.53 -33.02
N CYS A 18 30.59 -4.75 -32.90
CA CYS A 18 30.71 -3.72 -31.87
C CYS A 18 29.67 -2.61 -32.04
N LEU A 19 29.37 -2.19 -33.28
CA LEU A 19 28.27 -1.26 -33.57
C LEU A 19 26.92 -1.85 -33.15
N PHE A 20 26.65 -3.13 -33.45
CA PHE A 20 25.42 -3.80 -33.03
C PHE A 20 25.28 -3.88 -31.50
N ILE A 21 26.34 -4.24 -30.78
CA ILE A 21 26.34 -4.27 -29.31
C ILE A 21 26.15 -2.87 -28.75
N SER A 22 26.82 -1.85 -29.30
CA SER A 22 26.68 -0.47 -28.83
C SER A 22 25.27 0.07 -29.06
N VAL A 23 24.65 -0.22 -30.21
CA VAL A 23 23.25 0.12 -30.50
C VAL A 23 22.31 -0.65 -29.58
N PHE A 24 22.56 -1.93 -29.31
CA PHE A 24 21.76 -2.74 -28.39
C PHE A 24 21.86 -2.26 -26.93
N ILE A 25 23.06 -1.88 -26.47
CA ILE A 25 23.28 -1.29 -25.13
C ILE A 25 22.63 0.10 -25.04
N ILE A 26 22.69 0.91 -26.11
CA ILE A 26 22.02 2.20 -26.18
C ILE A 26 20.49 2.02 -26.18
N LEU A 27 19.96 1.02 -26.88
CA LEU A 27 18.53 0.69 -26.89
C LEU A 27 18.04 0.17 -25.53
N ILE A 28 18.81 -0.72 -24.87
CA ILE A 28 18.54 -1.15 -23.49
C ILE A 28 18.61 0.05 -22.52
N SER A 29 19.59 0.93 -22.71
CA SER A 29 19.73 2.16 -21.92
C SER A 29 18.61 3.17 -22.18
N LEU A 30 18.03 3.17 -23.39
CA LEU A 30 16.87 4.00 -23.75
C LEU A 30 15.58 3.42 -23.19
N GLU A 31 15.32 2.11 -23.31
CA GLU A 31 14.19 1.43 -22.66
C GLU A 31 14.21 1.55 -21.13
N SER A 32 15.42 1.59 -20.54
CA SER A 32 15.59 1.85 -19.10
C SER A 32 15.64 3.34 -18.74
N SER A 33 15.75 4.25 -19.72
CA SER A 33 15.77 5.70 -19.48
C SER A 33 14.38 6.22 -19.07
N GLN A 34 14.36 7.15 -18.11
CA GLN A 34 13.14 7.88 -17.73
C GLN A 34 12.46 8.57 -18.92
N TYR A 35 13.23 8.96 -19.95
CA TYR A 35 12.74 9.65 -21.14
C TYR A 35 11.84 8.79 -22.03
N PHE A 36 12.15 7.50 -22.20
CA PHE A 36 11.33 6.57 -22.99
C PHE A 36 10.01 6.23 -22.29
N LYS A 37 10.05 6.12 -20.97
CA LYS A 37 8.87 5.89 -20.14
C LYS A 37 7.95 7.13 -20.08
N PHE A 38 8.50 8.34 -20.15
CA PHE A 38 7.73 9.60 -20.29
C PHE A 38 7.00 9.69 -21.64
N SER A 39 7.64 9.23 -22.73
CA SER A 39 7.03 9.13 -24.06
C SER A 39 5.84 8.15 -24.10
N LEU A 40 5.93 7.04 -23.35
CA LEU A 40 4.85 6.06 -23.23
C LEU A 40 3.58 6.65 -22.58
N CYS A 41 3.73 7.50 -21.56
CA CYS A 41 2.62 8.23 -20.95
C CYS A 41 1.93 9.21 -21.91
N HIS A 42 2.68 9.79 -22.85
CA HIS A 42 2.14 10.72 -23.85
C HIS A 42 1.41 10.00 -24.99
N PHE A 43 1.80 8.75 -25.31
CA PHE A 43 1.12 7.89 -26.28
C PHE A 43 -0.21 7.34 -25.75
N LEU A 44 -0.32 7.14 -24.43
CA LEU A 44 -1.55 6.77 -23.72
C LEU A 44 -2.45 7.98 -23.45
N ASN A 45 -2.71 8.80 -24.48
CA ASN A 45 -3.84 9.73 -24.62
C ASN A 45 -4.30 10.54 -23.37
N PHE A 46 -3.38 11.06 -22.57
CA PHE A 46 -3.71 12.13 -21.61
C PHE A 46 -3.69 13.48 -22.35
N SER A 47 -4.88 14.00 -22.64
CA SER A 47 -5.08 15.29 -23.30
C SER A 47 -4.25 16.40 -22.64
N SER A 48 -3.44 17.07 -23.45
CA SER A 48 -2.45 18.11 -23.13
C SER A 48 -3.05 19.46 -22.67
N LYS A 49 -4.04 19.46 -21.78
CA LYS A 49 -4.51 20.68 -21.13
C LYS A 49 -4.40 20.57 -19.60
N PRO A 50 -3.72 21.52 -18.93
CA PRO A 50 -3.66 21.55 -17.47
C PRO A 50 -5.06 21.87 -16.93
N LYS A 51 -5.80 20.86 -16.47
CA LYS A 51 -7.06 21.05 -15.75
C LYS A 51 -6.75 21.18 -14.26
N THR A 52 -7.17 22.30 -13.67
CA THR A 52 -7.06 22.60 -12.23
C THR A 52 -7.74 21.51 -11.39
N PHE A 53 -6.97 20.93 -10.45
CA PHE A 53 -7.27 19.70 -9.71
C PHE A 53 -8.38 19.81 -8.64
N TYR A 54 -9.04 20.95 -8.47
CA TYR A 54 -10.02 21.15 -7.39
C TYR A 54 -11.49 20.94 -7.77
N LYS A 55 -11.79 20.54 -9.01
CA LYS A 55 -13.18 20.40 -9.50
C LYS A 55 -13.58 18.98 -9.90
N ILE A 56 -12.95 17.96 -9.34
CA ILE A 56 -13.15 16.56 -9.77
C ILE A 56 -13.51 15.67 -8.57
N LEU A 57 -14.76 15.77 -8.15
CA LEU A 57 -15.47 14.70 -7.43
C LEU A 57 -16.68 14.18 -8.23
N ASN A 58 -16.93 14.75 -9.42
CA ASN A 58 -18.05 14.39 -10.30
C ASN A 58 -17.63 13.98 -11.73
N ASN A 59 -16.33 13.80 -12.02
CA ASN A 59 -15.89 13.47 -13.37
C ASN A 59 -15.65 11.96 -13.53
N THR A 60 -16.40 11.38 -14.46
CA THR A 60 -16.29 10.04 -15.07
C THR A 60 -14.98 9.79 -15.85
N GLU A 61 -13.94 10.61 -15.65
CA GLU A 61 -12.62 10.41 -16.29
C GLU A 61 -11.79 9.31 -15.58
N ASP A 62 -12.07 9.02 -14.31
CA ASP A 62 -11.48 7.89 -13.56
C ASP A 62 -11.96 6.52 -14.09
N GLU A 63 -13.00 6.46 -14.94
CA GLU A 63 -13.55 5.21 -15.47
C GLU A 63 -12.78 4.66 -16.69
N LYS A 64 -11.89 5.46 -17.31
CA LYS A 64 -11.22 5.11 -18.58
C LYS A 64 -9.73 4.79 -18.44
N THR A 65 -9.16 4.85 -17.24
CA THR A 65 -7.73 4.59 -17.06
C THR A 65 -7.50 3.09 -16.94
N SER A 66 -6.72 2.46 -17.84
CA SER A 66 -6.15 1.15 -17.50
C SER A 66 -5.40 1.30 -16.19
N VAL A 67 -5.56 0.37 -15.24
CA VAL A 67 -4.76 0.36 -14.02
C VAL A 67 -3.72 -0.74 -14.17
N ASP A 68 -2.64 -0.42 -14.85
CA ASP A 68 -1.41 -1.19 -14.79
C ASP A 68 -0.30 -0.34 -14.13
N CYS A 69 0.83 -0.97 -13.83
CA CYS A 69 1.95 -0.27 -13.19
C CYS A 69 2.38 0.98 -13.96
N ASN A 70 2.30 0.97 -15.30
CA ASN A 70 2.66 2.11 -16.13
C ASN A 70 1.64 3.24 -15.99
N SER A 71 0.36 2.92 -15.85
CA SER A 71 -0.73 3.88 -15.77
C SER A 71 -0.77 4.60 -14.41
N ILE A 72 -0.54 3.86 -13.31
CA ILE A 72 -0.34 4.47 -11.98
C ILE A 72 0.96 5.26 -11.95
N TRP A 73 2.02 4.71 -12.53
CA TRP A 73 3.28 5.43 -12.65
C TRP A 73 3.09 6.72 -13.44
N CYS A 74 2.34 6.75 -14.55
CA CYS A 74 2.01 7.99 -15.27
C CYS A 74 1.18 8.97 -14.43
N LEU A 75 0.20 8.48 -13.64
CA LEU A 75 -0.61 9.30 -12.74
C LEU A 75 0.19 9.91 -11.57
N ASP A 76 1.11 9.15 -10.98
CA ASP A 76 1.98 9.59 -9.88
C ASP A 76 3.20 10.39 -10.38
N MET A 77 3.78 10.00 -11.52
CA MET A 77 4.90 10.70 -12.16
C MET A 77 4.56 12.06 -12.70
N ALA A 78 3.38 12.20 -13.34
CA ALA A 78 2.93 13.50 -13.81
C ALA A 78 2.86 14.52 -12.66
N ASN A 79 2.89 14.06 -11.40
CA ASN A 79 2.84 14.92 -10.24
C ASN A 79 4.16 15.03 -9.43
N ARG A 80 5.06 14.03 -9.33
CA ARG A 80 6.06 14.07 -8.21
C ARG A 80 7.47 13.48 -8.35
N LEU A 81 7.89 12.79 -9.41
CA LEU A 81 9.15 12.02 -9.33
C LEU A 81 10.47 12.82 -9.28
N ASP A 82 10.49 14.13 -9.55
CA ASP A 82 11.71 14.93 -9.32
C ASP A 82 11.89 15.36 -7.84
N SER A 83 10.92 15.08 -6.97
CA SER A 83 10.86 15.68 -5.62
C SER A 83 11.20 14.76 -4.43
N GLU A 84 11.32 13.44 -4.62
CA GLU A 84 11.58 12.51 -3.51
C GLU A 84 12.95 12.73 -2.83
N GLN A 85 13.96 13.17 -3.59
CA GLN A 85 15.28 13.56 -3.04
C GLN A 85 15.26 14.91 -2.30
N TYR A 86 14.14 15.65 -2.35
CA TYR A 86 13.98 16.98 -1.74
C TYR A 86 12.94 16.99 -0.62
N LEU A 87 12.42 15.83 -0.21
CA LEU A 87 11.57 15.75 0.97
C LEU A 87 12.42 16.06 2.20
N PRO A 88 12.07 17.08 3.00
CA PRO A 88 12.90 17.50 4.12
C PRO A 88 13.00 16.38 5.15
N GLU A 89 14.18 16.21 5.73
CA GLU A 89 14.32 15.34 6.91
C GLU A 89 13.46 15.88 8.07
N SER A 90 12.65 14.98 8.65
CA SER A 90 11.78 15.16 9.81
C SER A 90 10.66 16.21 9.69
N PRO A 91 9.48 15.87 9.13
CA PRO A 91 8.27 16.58 9.47
C PRO A 91 7.88 16.11 10.89
N PHE A 92 7.96 16.98 11.88
CA PHE A 92 7.24 16.76 13.12
C PHE A 92 5.74 16.76 12.78
N LEU A 93 5.06 15.65 13.06
CA LEU A 93 3.67 15.43 12.66
C LEU A 93 2.77 15.48 13.88
N LEU A 94 1.69 16.24 13.78
CA LEU A 94 0.61 16.20 14.77
C LEU A 94 -0.48 15.26 14.27
N ALA A 95 -0.92 14.33 15.13
CA ALA A 95 -2.02 13.45 14.82
C ALA A 95 -3.27 14.28 14.49
N ALA A 96 -3.88 13.99 13.35
CA ALA A 96 -5.10 14.66 12.92
C ALA A 96 -6.31 14.27 13.78
N PRO A 97 -7.33 15.16 13.93
CA PRO A 97 -8.59 14.76 14.54
C PRO A 97 -9.32 13.76 13.64
N ILE A 98 -9.99 12.78 14.26
CA ILE A 98 -10.68 11.70 13.55
C ILE A 98 -11.79 12.21 12.61
N ASN A 99 -12.52 13.25 13.01
CA ASN A 99 -13.64 13.81 12.23
C ASN A 99 -13.20 14.88 11.22
N SER A 100 -11.95 14.83 10.76
CA SER A 100 -11.48 15.77 9.76
C SER A 100 -12.20 15.59 8.42
N THR A 101 -12.67 16.69 7.84
CA THR A 101 -13.23 16.69 6.48
C THR A 101 -12.17 16.70 5.38
N ARG A 102 -10.89 16.92 5.72
CA ARG A 102 -9.76 16.92 4.78
C ARG A 102 -9.08 15.56 4.77
N LEU A 103 -8.76 15.09 3.56
CA LEU A 103 -7.83 13.98 3.37
C LEU A 103 -6.45 14.41 3.84
N HIS A 104 -6.02 13.88 4.99
CA HIS A 104 -4.69 14.14 5.51
C HIS A 104 -3.70 13.22 4.82
N ARG A 105 -2.95 13.79 3.88
CA ARG A 105 -1.78 13.13 3.33
C ARG A 105 -0.56 13.50 4.12
N LEU A 106 0.27 12.51 4.39
CA LEU A 106 1.58 12.72 4.94
C LEU A 106 2.50 13.33 3.87
N PRO A 107 3.35 14.30 4.24
CA PRO A 107 4.22 14.99 3.29
C PRO A 107 5.43 14.13 2.88
N TYR A 108 5.44 12.83 3.18
CA TYR A 108 6.52 11.92 2.87
C TYR A 108 5.98 10.59 2.33
N ARG A 109 6.79 9.95 1.49
CA ARG A 109 6.70 8.51 1.18
C ARG A 109 8.00 7.91 1.68
N TYR A 110 7.94 7.01 2.66
CA TYR A 110 9.13 6.30 3.07
C TYR A 110 9.09 4.87 2.55
N SER A 111 9.84 4.62 1.49
CA SER A 111 10.17 3.26 1.09
C SER A 111 11.52 3.23 0.39
N GLN A 112 12.60 3.18 1.17
CA GLN A 112 13.78 2.50 0.64
C GLN A 112 13.34 1.07 0.38
N TRP A 113 13.08 0.72 -0.89
CA TRP A 113 12.52 -0.57 -1.31
C TRP A 113 13.57 -1.69 -1.23
N LYS A 114 14.21 -1.78 -0.07
CA LYS A 114 15.16 -2.81 0.33
C LYS A 114 14.39 -3.94 1.01
N SER A 115 14.95 -5.14 0.93
CA SER A 115 14.38 -6.36 1.53
C SER A 115 15.43 -7.10 2.34
N SER A 116 15.03 -7.65 3.48
CA SER A 116 15.81 -8.63 4.23
C SER A 116 15.73 -9.99 3.55
N PRO A 117 16.83 -10.76 3.47
CA PRO A 117 16.79 -12.15 2.98
C PRO A 117 15.91 -13.06 3.85
N SER A 118 15.77 -12.76 5.14
CA SER A 118 15.03 -13.61 6.09
C SER A 118 13.53 -13.32 6.13
N LEU A 119 13.13 -12.07 5.86
CA LEU A 119 11.73 -11.66 5.69
C LEU A 119 11.69 -10.57 4.61
N ALA A 120 11.49 -10.98 3.37
CA ALA A 120 11.51 -10.10 2.21
C ALA A 120 10.22 -9.29 2.09
N ARG A 121 10.28 -8.15 1.39
CA ARG A 121 9.06 -7.46 0.99
C ARG A 121 8.24 -8.31 0.03
N LEU A 122 6.93 -8.40 0.27
CA LEU A 122 6.04 -9.23 -0.55
C LEU A 122 5.27 -8.44 -1.59
N PHE A 123 4.92 -7.20 -1.27
CA PHE A 123 4.60 -6.24 -2.30
C PHE A 123 5.85 -5.85 -3.08
N THR A 124 5.71 -5.80 -4.40
CA THR A 124 6.55 -4.94 -5.25
C THR A 124 6.19 -3.47 -5.00
N PRO A 125 7.03 -2.51 -5.39
CA PRO A 125 6.69 -1.08 -5.24
C PRO A 125 5.37 -0.72 -5.94
N CYS A 126 5.10 -1.35 -7.09
CA CYS A 126 3.88 -1.12 -7.84
C CYS A 126 2.64 -1.62 -7.08
N GLU A 127 2.71 -2.82 -6.50
CA GLU A 127 1.56 -3.42 -5.81
C GLU A 127 1.25 -2.70 -4.51
N HIS A 128 2.26 -2.23 -3.78
CA HIS A 128 2.02 -1.36 -2.63
C HIS A 128 1.33 -0.06 -3.04
N ASN A 129 1.80 0.61 -4.12
CA ASN A 129 1.14 1.81 -4.63
C ASN A 129 -0.31 1.55 -5.07
N LEU A 130 -0.57 0.39 -5.70
CA LEU A 130 -1.92 -0.06 -6.05
C LEU A 130 -2.79 -0.24 -4.81
N ALA A 131 -2.30 -0.96 -3.80
CA ALA A 131 -3.01 -1.21 -2.55
C ALA A 131 -3.31 0.09 -1.80
N MET A 132 -2.32 0.98 -1.68
CA MET A 132 -2.49 2.31 -1.08
C MET A 132 -3.47 3.17 -1.86
N ARG A 133 -3.43 3.15 -3.20
CA ARG A 133 -4.38 3.88 -4.03
C ARG A 133 -5.80 3.36 -3.84
N LEU A 134 -5.97 2.05 -3.71
CA LEU A 134 -7.26 1.45 -3.43
C LEU A 134 -7.77 1.85 -2.05
N LEU A 135 -6.91 1.85 -1.04
CA LEU A 135 -7.24 2.29 0.32
C LEU A 135 -7.67 3.75 0.37
N MET A 136 -7.03 4.61 -0.43
CA MET A 136 -7.44 6.02 -0.59
C MET A 136 -8.82 6.17 -1.23
N ILE A 137 -9.18 5.30 -2.16
CA ILE A 137 -10.52 5.32 -2.77
C ILE A 137 -11.56 4.93 -1.72
N ILE A 138 -11.30 3.85 -0.97
CA ILE A 138 -12.18 3.37 0.11
C ILE A 138 -12.31 4.44 1.20
N GLU A 139 -11.21 5.06 1.64
CA GLU A 139 -11.25 6.15 2.63
C GLU A 139 -12.14 7.30 2.18
N ARG A 140 -12.03 7.72 0.90
CA ARG A 140 -12.80 8.85 0.39
C ARG A 140 -14.28 8.55 0.35
N ILE A 141 -14.64 7.32 0.01
CA ILE A 141 -16.03 6.85 0.00
C ILE A 141 -16.57 6.84 1.42
N CYS A 142 -15.87 6.14 2.32
CA CYS A 142 -16.25 6.06 3.73
C CYS A 142 -16.44 7.46 4.34
N ARG A 143 -15.51 8.40 4.08
CA ARG A 143 -15.63 9.80 4.53
C ARG A 143 -16.80 10.55 3.89
N LYS A 144 -17.08 10.35 2.60
CA LYS A 144 -18.21 10.99 1.90
C LYS A 144 -19.55 10.52 2.46
N ASP A 145 -19.62 9.25 2.83
CA ASP A 145 -20.82 8.57 3.29
C ASP A 145 -20.91 8.48 4.82
N ASN A 146 -20.01 9.15 5.55
CA ASN A 146 -19.90 9.16 7.01
C ASN A 146 -19.74 7.76 7.66
N ILE A 147 -19.17 6.81 6.92
CA ILE A 147 -18.81 5.48 7.41
C ILE A 147 -17.42 5.56 8.05
N THR A 148 -17.31 5.19 9.32
CA THR A 148 -16.01 5.10 10.00
C THR A 148 -15.53 3.66 9.99
N PHE A 149 -14.43 3.38 9.29
CA PHE A 149 -13.71 2.11 9.38
C PHE A 149 -12.52 2.23 10.33
N MET A 150 -11.90 1.10 10.68
CA MET A 150 -10.60 1.08 11.37
C MET A 150 -9.67 0.02 10.79
N LEU A 151 -8.37 0.26 10.86
CA LEU A 151 -7.37 -0.77 10.54
C LEU A 151 -7.42 -1.90 11.57
N ILE A 152 -7.29 -3.14 11.10
CA ILE A 152 -7.23 -4.35 11.94
C ILE A 152 -6.06 -5.25 11.52
N TYR A 153 -5.84 -6.35 12.23
CA TYR A 153 -4.88 -7.40 11.87
C TYR A 153 -3.47 -6.91 11.51
N GLY A 154 -2.91 -7.40 10.40
CA GLY A 154 -1.58 -7.03 9.91
C GLY A 154 -1.48 -5.55 9.61
N SER A 155 -2.56 -4.93 9.15
CA SER A 155 -2.62 -3.49 8.87
C SER A 155 -2.57 -2.63 10.13
N LEU A 156 -3.26 -3.02 11.21
CA LEU A 156 -3.15 -2.34 12.50
C LEU A 156 -1.73 -2.46 13.07
N LEU A 157 -1.14 -3.65 12.98
CA LEU A 157 0.24 -3.88 13.39
C LEU A 157 1.22 -3.07 12.54
N GLY A 158 1.01 -2.99 11.23
CA GLY A 158 1.79 -2.17 10.32
C GLY A 158 1.74 -0.69 10.69
N SER A 159 0.54 -0.15 10.91
CA SER A 159 0.38 1.22 11.42
C SER A 159 1.10 1.41 12.76
N TYR A 160 0.96 0.48 13.70
CA TYR A 160 1.56 0.57 15.03
C TYR A 160 3.09 0.41 15.05
N ARG A 161 3.66 -0.39 14.16
CA ARG A 161 5.07 -0.81 14.20
C ARG A 161 5.93 -0.18 13.11
N HIS A 162 5.36 0.14 11.97
CA HIS A 162 6.07 0.60 10.77
C HIS A 162 5.55 1.91 10.19
N HIS A 163 4.40 2.42 10.69
CA HIS A 163 3.67 3.53 10.06
C HIS A 163 3.30 3.27 8.58
N ASP A 164 3.23 2.00 8.16
CA ASP A 164 2.97 1.53 6.80
C ASP A 164 2.56 0.04 6.85
N VAL A 165 2.22 -0.56 5.71
CA VAL A 165 2.10 -2.02 5.56
C VAL A 165 3.37 -2.67 6.09
N ILE A 166 3.23 -3.76 6.86
CA ILE A 166 4.38 -4.56 7.30
C ILE A 166 5.15 -5.01 6.05
N PRO A 167 6.48 -4.86 5.99
CA PRO A 167 7.22 -5.12 4.76
C PRO A 167 6.92 -6.49 4.13
N TRP A 168 6.82 -7.53 4.96
CA TRP A 168 6.57 -8.92 4.57
C TRP A 168 5.09 -9.34 4.68
N ASP A 169 4.16 -8.39 4.55
CA ASP A 169 2.73 -8.63 4.48
C ASP A 169 2.23 -8.24 3.07
N ASP A 170 1.20 -8.90 2.58
CA ASP A 170 0.79 -8.83 1.16
C ASP A 170 -0.67 -8.40 0.93
N ASP A 171 -1.34 -7.89 1.96
CA ASP A 171 -2.69 -7.33 1.88
C ASP A 171 -2.91 -6.19 2.89
N ILE A 172 -4.14 -5.66 2.90
CA ILE A 172 -4.59 -4.62 3.83
C ILE A 172 -5.96 -5.01 4.36
N ASP A 173 -6.14 -4.91 5.67
CA ASP A 173 -7.37 -5.26 6.38
C ASP A 173 -8.00 -4.03 7.03
N ILE A 174 -9.30 -3.84 6.78
CA ILE A 174 -10.10 -2.85 7.50
C ILE A 174 -11.38 -3.46 8.04
N MET A 175 -11.95 -2.83 9.07
CA MET A 175 -13.21 -3.25 9.68
C MET A 175 -14.21 -2.10 9.75
N ILE A 176 -15.47 -2.42 9.45
CA ILE A 176 -16.61 -1.49 9.41
C ILE A 176 -17.69 -1.98 10.40
N PRO A 177 -18.47 -1.09 11.07
CA PRO A 177 -19.61 -1.52 11.87
C PRO A 177 -20.61 -2.32 11.02
N ILE A 178 -21.14 -3.42 11.56
CA ILE A 178 -22.11 -4.26 10.85
C ILE A 178 -23.39 -3.49 10.50
N GLU A 179 -23.72 -2.45 11.24
CA GLU A 179 -24.86 -1.57 10.97
C GLU A 179 -24.72 -0.81 9.64
N GLU A 180 -23.48 -0.56 9.20
CA GLU A 180 -23.15 0.13 7.94
C GLU A 180 -22.99 -0.84 6.76
N HIS A 181 -23.09 -2.16 6.99
CA HIS A 181 -22.82 -3.19 6.00
C HIS A 181 -23.60 -2.98 4.70
N THR A 182 -24.93 -2.90 4.79
CA THR A 182 -25.78 -2.77 3.60
C THR A 182 -25.47 -1.50 2.82
N HIS A 183 -25.27 -0.38 3.51
CA HIS A 183 -24.94 0.90 2.89
C HIS A 183 -23.59 0.85 2.17
N PHE A 184 -22.55 0.33 2.84
CA PHE A 184 -21.22 0.17 2.26
C PHE A 184 -21.27 -0.72 1.00
N ILE A 185 -21.96 -1.86 1.07
CA ILE A 185 -22.06 -2.80 -0.05
C ILE A 185 -22.83 -2.19 -1.23
N ASP A 186 -23.88 -1.41 -0.99
CA ASP A 186 -24.59 -0.72 -2.06
C ASP A 186 -23.72 0.32 -2.77
N ILE A 187 -22.84 1.00 -2.04
CA ILE A 187 -21.86 1.92 -2.64
C ILE A 187 -20.83 1.16 -3.47
N ILE A 188 -20.22 0.11 -2.91
CA ILE A 188 -19.19 -0.67 -3.60
C ILE A 188 -19.78 -1.41 -4.82
N LYS A 189 -21.02 -1.86 -4.79
CA LYS A 189 -21.72 -2.41 -5.96
C LYS A 189 -21.86 -1.40 -7.10
N GLN A 190 -22.10 -0.13 -6.78
CA GLN A 190 -22.14 0.93 -7.80
C GLN A 190 -20.75 1.15 -8.43
N MET A 191 -19.67 0.93 -7.66
CA MET A 191 -18.31 1.01 -8.16
C MET A 191 -17.95 -0.08 -9.16
N ASN A 192 -18.68 -1.20 -9.25
CA ASN A 192 -18.43 -2.21 -10.28
C ASN A 192 -18.58 -1.67 -11.71
N LYS A 193 -19.08 -0.44 -11.91
CA LYS A 193 -19.07 0.26 -13.20
C LYS A 193 -17.74 0.97 -13.51
N THR A 194 -16.88 1.12 -12.51
CA THR A 194 -15.57 1.78 -12.57
C THR A 194 -14.43 0.75 -12.72
N LEU A 195 -13.20 1.14 -12.40
CA LEU A 195 -12.01 0.26 -12.37
C LEU A 195 -11.90 -0.59 -11.10
N VAL A 196 -12.65 -0.24 -10.07
CA VAL A 196 -12.73 -1.01 -8.82
C VAL A 196 -13.79 -2.07 -8.97
N GLN A 197 -13.49 -3.25 -8.47
CA GLN A 197 -14.42 -4.35 -8.33
C GLN A 197 -14.37 -4.85 -6.90
N HIS A 198 -15.45 -5.50 -6.49
CA HIS A 198 -15.47 -6.28 -5.28
C HIS A 198 -15.90 -7.70 -5.58
N ASP A 199 -15.49 -8.59 -4.70
CA ASP A 199 -16.00 -9.94 -4.63
C ASP A 199 -16.08 -10.36 -3.16
N ALA A 200 -16.77 -11.45 -2.90
CA ALA A 200 -16.92 -11.96 -1.57
C ALA A 200 -16.97 -13.49 -1.57
N LEU A 201 -16.33 -14.10 -0.58
CA LEU A 201 -16.41 -15.54 -0.41
C LEU A 201 -17.73 -15.90 0.29
N SER A 202 -18.72 -16.37 -0.48
CA SER A 202 -19.95 -16.92 0.09
C SER A 202 -19.77 -18.40 0.41
N ASN A 203 -19.98 -18.78 1.67
CA ASN A 203 -19.98 -20.19 2.10
C ASN A 203 -21.29 -20.93 1.74
N GLY A 204 -22.04 -20.46 0.74
CA GLY A 204 -23.28 -21.08 0.27
C GLY A 204 -24.47 -21.00 1.22
N LYS A 205 -24.38 -20.22 2.31
CA LYS A 205 -25.47 -19.91 3.24
C LYS A 205 -25.34 -18.46 3.74
N GLY A 206 -26.28 -17.61 3.32
CA GLY A 206 -26.41 -16.22 3.79
C GLY A 206 -25.66 -15.17 2.98
N GLU A 207 -25.76 -13.92 3.43
CA GLU A 207 -24.99 -12.79 2.91
C GLU A 207 -23.48 -13.05 3.04
N PRO A 208 -22.66 -12.55 2.10
CA PRO A 208 -21.22 -12.68 2.18
C PRO A 208 -20.66 -12.02 3.45
N ARG A 209 -19.56 -12.59 3.95
CA ARG A 209 -19.10 -12.44 5.34
C ARG A 209 -18.00 -11.39 5.50
N TYR A 210 -17.12 -11.34 4.51
CA TYR A 210 -16.13 -10.31 4.30
C TYR A 210 -15.99 -10.13 2.79
N TYR A 211 -15.47 -8.98 2.38
CA TYR A 211 -15.39 -8.60 0.97
C TYR A 211 -13.96 -8.26 0.62
N LYS A 212 -13.56 -8.64 -0.59
CA LYS A 212 -12.30 -8.21 -1.19
C LYS A 212 -12.62 -7.13 -2.20
N VAL A 213 -12.00 -5.97 -2.03
CA VAL A 213 -12.05 -4.88 -3.00
C VAL A 213 -10.72 -4.86 -3.75
N PHE A 214 -10.74 -4.75 -5.07
CA PHE A 214 -9.56 -4.84 -5.94
C PHE A 214 -9.75 -4.06 -7.25
N PHE A 215 -8.67 -3.89 -8.02
CA PHE A 215 -8.76 -3.33 -9.37
C PHE A 215 -8.98 -4.42 -10.42
N LYS A 216 -9.91 -4.18 -11.37
CA LYS A 216 -10.29 -5.14 -12.42
C LYS A 216 -9.15 -5.60 -13.32
N ASN A 217 -8.18 -4.72 -13.57
CA ASN A 217 -7.11 -4.95 -14.54
C ASN A 217 -5.78 -5.27 -13.86
N THR A 218 -5.83 -5.95 -12.71
CA THR A 218 -4.64 -6.45 -12.00
C THR A 218 -4.56 -7.97 -12.09
N SER A 219 -3.43 -8.55 -11.67
CA SER A 219 -3.21 -9.99 -11.80
C SER A 219 -4.19 -10.79 -10.94
N PRO A 220 -4.77 -11.89 -11.43
CA PRO A 220 -5.62 -12.75 -10.61
C PRO A 220 -4.91 -13.23 -9.34
N ALA A 221 -5.65 -13.32 -8.23
CA ALA A 221 -5.17 -13.92 -6.99
C ALA A 221 -5.39 -15.44 -7.02
N GLY A 222 -4.37 -16.18 -7.44
CA GLY A 222 -4.47 -17.62 -7.62
C GLY A 222 -5.59 -18.03 -8.58
N ARG A 223 -6.55 -18.83 -8.08
CA ARG A 223 -7.68 -19.37 -8.86
C ARG A 223 -9.02 -18.70 -8.54
N TYR A 224 -9.01 -17.67 -7.71
CA TYR A 224 -10.23 -16.99 -7.27
C TYR A 224 -10.66 -15.91 -8.28
N SER A 225 -11.86 -15.39 -8.12
CA SER A 225 -12.47 -14.40 -9.01
C SER A 225 -12.03 -12.97 -8.73
N TRP A 226 -11.20 -12.76 -7.70
CA TRP A 226 -10.58 -11.48 -7.37
C TRP A 226 -9.12 -11.37 -7.83
N ASN A 227 -8.66 -10.14 -7.97
CA ASN A 227 -7.30 -9.82 -8.37
C ASN A 227 -6.46 -9.30 -7.20
N PHE A 228 -5.15 -9.43 -7.35
CA PHE A 228 -4.12 -8.95 -6.44
C PHE A 228 -3.47 -7.66 -6.98
N PRO A 229 -3.22 -6.64 -6.14
CA PRO A 229 -3.51 -6.59 -4.71
C PRO A 229 -4.97 -6.23 -4.41
N PHE A 230 -5.43 -6.59 -3.21
CA PHE A 230 -6.78 -6.31 -2.72
C PHE A 230 -6.76 -5.74 -1.29
N ILE A 231 -7.92 -5.26 -0.84
CA ILE A 231 -8.19 -4.86 0.54
C ILE A 231 -9.33 -5.75 1.05
N ASP A 232 -9.11 -6.38 2.18
CA ASP A 232 -10.13 -7.13 2.90
C ASP A 232 -10.97 -6.20 3.79
N ILE A 233 -12.30 -6.35 3.66
CA ILE A 233 -13.31 -5.59 4.38
C ILE A 233 -14.05 -6.55 5.30
N PHE A 234 -13.80 -6.39 6.60
CA PHE A 234 -14.45 -7.14 7.67
C PHE A 234 -15.53 -6.30 8.35
N PHE A 235 -16.40 -6.97 9.12
CA PHE A 235 -17.44 -6.31 9.89
C PHE A 235 -17.41 -6.70 11.36
N TYR A 236 -17.80 -5.75 12.21
CA TYR A 236 -17.89 -5.98 13.64
C TYR A 236 -19.26 -5.63 14.20
N ALA A 237 -19.68 -6.38 15.21
CA ALA A 237 -20.81 -6.06 16.06
C ALA A 237 -20.32 -5.59 17.42
N THR A 238 -21.17 -4.85 18.14
CA THR A 238 -20.86 -4.41 19.52
C THR A 238 -22.02 -4.68 20.47
N ASN A 239 -21.69 -4.80 21.75
CA ASN A 239 -22.64 -4.60 22.84
C ASN A 239 -22.19 -3.41 23.71
N GLU A 240 -22.65 -3.33 24.95
CA GLU A 240 -22.27 -2.24 25.86
C GLU A 240 -20.76 -2.20 26.15
N THR A 241 -20.09 -3.34 26.23
CA THR A 241 -18.72 -3.45 26.77
C THR A 241 -17.70 -4.02 25.79
N HIS A 242 -18.15 -4.78 24.79
CA HIS A 242 -17.30 -5.55 23.88
C HIS A 242 -17.68 -5.35 22.42
N LEU A 243 -16.72 -5.66 21.57
CA LEU A 243 -16.81 -5.72 20.13
C LEU A 243 -16.26 -7.08 19.68
N TRP A 244 -16.87 -7.66 18.65
CA TRP A 244 -16.37 -8.88 18.00
C TRP A 244 -16.59 -8.80 16.49
N GLU A 245 -15.68 -9.41 15.75
CA GLU A 245 -15.89 -9.66 14.32
C GLU A 245 -17.09 -10.61 14.16
N THR A 246 -17.96 -10.31 13.21
CA THR A 246 -19.22 -11.06 13.02
C THR A 246 -19.02 -12.54 12.67
N ASP A 247 -17.85 -12.91 12.13
CA ASP A 247 -17.58 -14.28 11.68
C ASP A 247 -16.72 -15.13 12.63
N TYR A 248 -16.00 -14.51 13.56
CA TYR A 248 -15.17 -15.20 14.53
C TYR A 248 -15.59 -14.83 15.94
N SER A 249 -16.37 -15.71 16.58
CA SER A 249 -16.78 -15.57 18.00
C SER A 249 -15.61 -15.53 19.00
N SER A 250 -14.37 -15.74 18.53
CA SER A 250 -13.14 -15.69 19.33
C SER A 250 -12.37 -14.35 19.26
N THR A 251 -12.87 -13.36 18.51
CA THR A 251 -12.22 -12.03 18.32
C THR A 251 -12.68 -10.97 19.33
N ILE A 252 -13.33 -11.39 20.41
CA ILE A 252 -13.91 -10.51 21.42
C ILE A 252 -12.82 -9.59 22.00
N THR A 253 -13.04 -8.28 21.87
CA THR A 253 -12.18 -7.22 22.38
C THR A 253 -13.04 -6.21 23.16
N LYS A 254 -12.49 -5.66 24.25
CA LYS A 254 -13.20 -4.63 25.02
C LYS A 254 -13.30 -3.33 24.23
N LYS A 255 -14.48 -2.69 24.25
CA LYS A 255 -14.70 -1.39 23.59
C LYS A 255 -13.79 -0.30 24.13
N GLU A 256 -13.40 -0.34 25.39
CA GLU A 256 -12.49 0.64 26.01
C GLU A 256 -11.07 0.63 25.39
N ASN A 257 -10.66 -0.50 24.78
CA ASN A 257 -9.38 -0.62 24.09
C ASN A 257 -9.47 -0.14 22.63
N VAL A 258 -10.68 -0.09 22.08
CA VAL A 258 -10.94 0.33 20.70
C VAL A 258 -11.31 1.80 20.63
N PHE A 259 -12.26 2.24 21.44
CA PHE A 259 -12.92 3.53 21.28
C PHE A 259 -12.55 4.58 22.35
N PRO A 260 -12.73 5.86 22.01
CA PRO A 260 -12.81 6.38 20.64
C PRO A 260 -11.53 6.09 19.87
N LEU A 261 -11.69 5.85 18.57
CA LEU A 261 -10.60 5.57 17.65
C LEU A 261 -9.61 6.75 17.60
N VAL A 262 -8.38 6.45 17.22
CA VAL A 262 -7.29 7.41 17.07
C VAL A 262 -6.71 7.35 15.66
N MET A 263 -6.33 8.50 15.11
CA MET A 263 -5.71 8.56 13.79
C MET A 263 -4.24 8.19 13.89
N ARG A 264 -3.79 7.23 13.09
CA ARG A 264 -2.38 6.81 13.04
C ARG A 264 -1.85 6.81 11.60
N PRO A 265 -0.53 6.98 11.41
CA PRO A 265 0.06 6.85 10.08
C PRO A 265 -0.08 5.44 9.51
N PHE A 266 -0.36 5.36 8.21
CA PHE A 266 -0.28 4.15 7.43
C PHE A 266 0.06 4.52 5.97
N GLY A 267 1.33 4.36 5.61
CA GLY A 267 1.88 4.85 4.35
C GLY A 267 1.76 6.36 4.28
N GLU A 268 1.07 6.87 3.26
CA GLU A 268 0.81 8.31 3.09
C GLU A 268 -0.43 8.82 3.82
N LEU A 269 -1.15 7.97 4.55
CA LEU A 269 -2.47 8.30 5.08
C LEU A 269 -2.44 8.39 6.60
N TRP A 270 -3.34 9.23 7.12
CA TRP A 270 -3.83 9.10 8.48
C TRP A 270 -5.10 8.28 8.46
N LEU A 271 -5.12 7.16 9.18
CA LEU A 271 -6.27 6.25 9.20
C LEU A 271 -6.76 5.99 10.63
N PRO A 272 -8.07 5.75 10.84
CA PRO A 272 -8.58 5.42 12.15
C PRO A 272 -8.09 4.03 12.60
N THR A 273 -7.75 3.92 13.87
CA THR A 273 -7.29 2.69 14.52
C THR A 273 -7.84 2.61 15.93
N PRO A 274 -7.88 1.42 16.54
CA PRO A 274 -8.13 1.27 17.96
C PRO A 274 -7.23 2.15 18.83
N ARG A 275 -7.80 2.72 19.89
CA ARG A 275 -7.08 3.58 20.84
C ARG A 275 -5.86 2.93 21.49
N LYS A 276 -5.96 1.65 21.83
CA LYS A 276 -4.89 0.89 22.50
C LYS A 276 -4.52 -0.35 21.67
N PRO A 277 -3.78 -0.21 20.56
CA PRO A 277 -3.43 -1.34 19.69
C PRO A 277 -2.70 -2.46 20.45
N GLN A 278 -1.83 -2.11 21.40
CA GLN A 278 -1.11 -3.06 22.25
C GLN A 278 -2.00 -4.02 23.06
N GLU A 279 -3.19 -3.57 23.47
CA GLU A 279 -4.16 -4.40 24.20
C GLU A 279 -4.93 -5.37 23.28
N ILE A 280 -4.79 -5.20 21.97
CA ILE A 280 -5.41 -6.03 20.94
C ILE A 280 -4.45 -7.14 20.50
N PHE A 281 -3.15 -6.85 20.46
CA PHE A 281 -2.14 -7.84 20.16
C PHE A 281 -2.00 -8.85 21.30
N LYS A 282 -2.19 -10.14 21.00
CA LYS A 282 -1.99 -11.25 21.96
C LYS A 282 -0.51 -11.67 22.07
N PHE A 283 0.41 -10.82 21.62
CA PHE A 283 1.85 -11.06 21.54
C PHE A 283 2.60 -9.72 21.59
N ASP A 284 3.91 -9.76 21.86
CA ASP A 284 4.76 -8.57 21.78
C ASP A 284 5.06 -8.25 20.30
N PRO A 285 4.57 -7.12 19.75
CA PRO A 285 4.76 -6.77 18.35
C PRO A 285 6.22 -6.44 17.97
N PHE A 286 7.11 -6.22 18.96
CA PHE A 286 8.49 -5.80 18.76
C PHE A 286 9.54 -6.86 19.10
N ASP A 287 9.15 -8.03 19.63
CA ASP A 287 10.09 -9.12 19.91
C ASP A 287 10.31 -9.99 18.67
N ASP A 288 9.28 -10.77 18.29
CA ASP A 288 9.33 -11.68 17.15
C ASP A 288 8.56 -11.10 15.95
N CYS A 289 9.27 -10.92 14.86
CA CYS A 289 8.70 -10.54 13.57
C CYS A 289 8.34 -11.81 12.82
N LYS A 290 7.03 -12.00 12.63
CA LYS A 290 6.44 -13.19 12.01
C LYS A 290 5.86 -12.84 10.65
N GLY A 291 6.14 -13.69 9.66
CA GLY A 291 5.48 -13.70 8.37
C GLY A 291 4.08 -14.30 8.47
N HIS A 292 3.21 -13.97 7.53
CA HIS A 292 1.85 -14.51 7.50
C HIS A 292 1.82 -15.96 6.97
N THR A 293 0.82 -16.73 7.42
CA THR A 293 0.63 -18.14 7.03
C THR A 293 -0.14 -18.31 5.72
N TRP A 294 -0.63 -17.23 5.11
CA TRP A 294 -1.50 -17.27 3.94
C TRP A 294 -1.00 -16.34 2.84
N ASN A 295 -0.47 -16.89 1.75
CA ASN A 295 -0.01 -16.11 0.60
C ASN A 295 -1.23 -15.59 -0.18
N HIS A 296 -1.58 -14.32 -0.02
CA HIS A 296 -2.76 -13.71 -0.62
C HIS A 296 -2.64 -13.56 -2.14
N ARG A 297 -1.42 -13.35 -2.65
CA ARG A 297 -1.15 -13.30 -4.09
C ARG A 297 -1.59 -14.58 -4.83
N ASN A 298 -1.36 -15.74 -4.23
CA ASN A 298 -1.67 -17.03 -4.85
C ASN A 298 -2.85 -17.74 -4.18
N GLU A 299 -3.38 -17.19 -3.09
CA GLU A 299 -4.43 -17.76 -2.24
C GLU A 299 -4.10 -19.19 -1.78
N ILE A 300 -2.90 -19.35 -1.19
CA ILE A 300 -2.40 -20.64 -0.68
C ILE A 300 -1.80 -20.52 0.71
N ARG A 301 -1.87 -21.59 1.50
CA ARG A 301 -1.14 -21.68 2.78
C ARG A 301 0.37 -21.75 2.54
N GLN A 302 1.11 -21.09 3.40
CA GLN A 302 2.56 -21.17 3.47
C GLN A 302 3.02 -21.33 4.92
N LYS A 303 4.30 -21.69 5.09
CA LYS A 303 4.91 -21.80 6.41
C LYS A 303 5.21 -20.40 6.96
N GLU A 304 4.81 -20.14 8.20
CA GLU A 304 5.25 -18.95 8.93
C GLU A 304 6.78 -18.97 9.13
N ILE A 305 7.41 -17.86 8.81
CA ILE A 305 8.81 -17.58 9.12
C ILE A 305 8.83 -16.60 10.28
N SER A 306 9.69 -16.81 11.27
CA SER A 306 9.85 -15.92 12.41
C SER A 306 11.33 -15.60 12.61
N VAL A 307 11.62 -14.32 12.82
CA VAL A 307 12.95 -13.79 13.17
C VAL A 307 12.82 -12.73 14.26
N LYS A 308 13.92 -12.38 14.92
CA LYS A 308 13.90 -11.26 15.86
C LYS A 308 13.70 -9.94 15.12
N CYS A 309 12.75 -9.13 15.58
CA CYS A 309 12.49 -7.82 14.96
C CYS A 309 13.72 -6.92 15.01
N ASN A 310 14.56 -7.05 16.04
CA ASN A 310 15.80 -6.28 16.17
C ASN A 310 16.75 -6.51 14.98
N ASP A 311 16.79 -7.72 14.42
CA ASP A 311 17.62 -8.07 13.26
C ASP A 311 17.12 -7.40 11.98
N LEU A 312 15.94 -6.79 11.99
CA LEU A 312 15.34 -6.14 10.83
C LEU A 312 15.39 -4.61 10.88
N LYS A 313 15.69 -4.02 12.04
CA LYS A 313 15.69 -2.55 12.26
C LYS A 313 16.71 -1.78 11.41
N HIS A 314 17.73 -2.46 10.90
CA HIS A 314 18.74 -1.86 10.01
C HIS A 314 18.29 -1.82 8.55
N ILE A 315 17.20 -2.53 8.19
CA ILE A 315 16.66 -2.61 6.82
C ILE A 315 15.31 -1.91 6.74
N TYR A 316 14.45 -2.17 7.72
CA TYR A 316 13.08 -1.66 7.75
C TYR A 316 12.89 -0.65 8.88
N PRO A 317 12.02 0.36 8.68
CA PRO A 317 11.64 1.28 9.74
C PRO A 317 10.90 0.59 10.86
N PHE A 318 11.18 1.00 12.09
CA PHE A 318 10.38 0.65 13.25
C PHE A 318 10.03 1.91 14.04
N VAL A 319 8.84 1.87 14.63
CA VAL A 319 8.37 2.89 15.57
C VAL A 319 9.00 2.64 16.94
N GLU A 320 9.54 3.69 17.53
CA GLU A 320 9.99 3.74 18.91
C GLU A 320 9.14 4.73 19.72
N ARG A 321 8.81 4.36 20.96
CA ARG A 321 7.99 5.17 21.88
C ARG A 321 8.81 5.60 23.08
N GLN A 322 8.68 6.86 23.48
CA GLN A 322 9.34 7.38 24.68
C GLN A 322 8.44 7.19 25.92
N ASN A 323 9.01 6.64 27.00
CA ASN A 323 8.43 6.63 28.36
C ASN A 323 7.05 5.95 28.55
N GLN A 324 6.80 4.79 27.94
CA GLN A 324 5.52 4.04 28.04
C GLN A 324 4.25 4.82 27.62
N SER A 325 4.35 6.13 27.35
CA SER A 325 3.26 6.93 26.82
C SER A 325 3.25 6.80 25.31
N ASP A 326 2.12 6.39 24.74
CA ASP A 326 1.84 6.41 23.29
C ASP A 326 1.73 7.85 22.72
N ALA A 327 2.22 8.86 23.46
CA ALA A 327 2.11 10.27 23.11
C ALA A 327 3.10 10.69 22.01
N ILE A 328 4.26 10.03 21.91
CA ILE A 328 5.30 10.35 20.93
C ILE A 328 5.78 9.06 20.26
N GLU A 329 5.73 9.05 18.93
CA GLU A 329 6.17 7.94 18.11
C GLU A 329 7.24 8.39 17.13
N ILE A 330 8.40 7.76 17.20
CA ILE A 330 9.54 8.08 16.35
C ILE A 330 9.74 6.94 15.38
N LEU A 331 9.51 7.19 14.09
CA LEU A 331 9.83 6.23 13.05
C LEU A 331 11.30 6.38 12.68
N ARG A 332 12.07 5.30 12.71
CA ARG A 332 13.47 5.30 12.32
C ARG A 332 13.92 4.00 11.69
N THR A 333 14.95 4.10 10.87
CA THR A 333 15.72 2.96 10.37
C THR A 333 17.16 3.13 10.82
N HIS A 334 17.68 2.16 11.57
CA HIS A 334 18.98 2.28 12.23
C HIS A 334 19.07 3.59 13.06
N ASP A 335 20.07 4.43 12.80
CA ASP A 335 20.28 5.72 13.49
C ASP A 335 19.54 6.90 12.82
N THR A 336 18.83 6.67 11.71
CA THR A 336 18.17 7.73 10.94
C THR A 336 16.70 7.86 11.34
N ILE A 337 16.36 9.02 11.93
CA ILE A 337 14.96 9.40 12.18
C ILE A 337 14.31 9.78 10.84
N ILE A 338 13.19 9.13 10.52
CA ILE A 338 12.40 9.42 9.34
C ILE A 338 11.41 10.55 9.66
N HIS A 339 10.64 10.37 10.73
CA HIS A 339 9.72 11.38 11.26
C HIS A 339 9.34 11.09 12.70
N THR A 340 8.70 12.08 13.33
CA THR A 340 8.15 11.96 14.69
C THR A 340 6.69 12.37 14.68
N VAL A 341 5.83 11.56 15.29
CA VAL A 341 4.40 11.84 15.50
C VAL A 341 4.15 12.21 16.95
N PHE A 342 3.36 13.25 17.16
CA PHE A 342 2.81 13.63 18.46
C PHE A 342 1.31 13.42 18.46
N TYR A 343 0.84 12.71 19.47
CA TYR A 343 -0.57 12.52 19.77
C TYR A 343 -0.96 13.55 20.84
N ASN A 344 -2.06 14.28 20.57
CA ASN A 344 -2.61 15.27 21.49
C ASN A 344 -3.54 14.65 22.53
#